data_AF-A0A1I7Z8F0-F1
#
_entry.id   AF-A0A1I7Z8F0-F1
#
_cell.length_a   1.000
_cell.length_b   1.000
_cell.length_c   1.000
_cell.angle_alpha   90.00
_cell.angle_beta   90.00
_cell.angle_gamma   90.00
#
_symmetry.space_group_name_H-M   'P 1'
#
loop_
_entity.id
_entity.type
_entity.pdbx_description
1 polymer ?
#
loop_
_entity_poly.entity_id
_entity_poly.type
_entity_poly.pdbx_seq_one_letter_code
_entity_poly.pdbx_strand_id
1 'polypeptide(L)'
;MKGLYAGMDRFDVRQKIIEDLKQVDRYGGDMKYDNAQISVCSRTGDVLEPMPKEQWFLQCDELHANVRKKLDDGTLRLVPSFLEQKLREWLQYDEPWCLSRQLLWGHQIPAYRDQSG
;
A
#
# COMPACT_ATOMS: atom_id res chain seq x y z
N MET A 1 11.25 -10.31 -17.45
CA MET A 1 12.43 -9.81 -16.72
C MET A 1 13.58 -10.79 -16.93
N LYS A 2 14.73 -10.32 -17.41
CA LYS A 2 15.97 -11.10 -17.48
C LYS A 2 16.92 -10.54 -16.42
N GLY A 3 17.46 -11.40 -15.58
CA GLY A 3 18.34 -11.01 -14.49
C GLY A 3 18.89 -12.26 -13.80
N LEU A 4 19.96 -12.11 -13.03
CA LEU A 4 20.69 -13.23 -12.40
C LEU A 4 19.81 -14.12 -11.52
N TYR A 5 18.75 -13.55 -10.94
CA TYR A 5 17.83 -14.23 -10.01
C TYR A 5 16.42 -14.42 -10.58
N ALA A 6 16.23 -14.24 -11.88
CA ALA A 6 14.90 -14.32 -12.48
C ALA A 6 14.28 -15.71 -12.26
N GLY A 7 13.06 -15.75 -11.72
CA GLY A 7 12.30 -16.99 -11.47
C GLY A 7 12.54 -17.65 -10.11
N MET A 8 13.42 -17.08 -9.27
CA MET A 8 13.62 -17.55 -7.89
C MET A 8 12.66 -16.87 -6.92
N ASP A 9 12.33 -17.53 -5.80
CA ASP A 9 11.53 -16.92 -4.73
C ASP A 9 12.32 -15.81 -4.01
N ARG A 10 11.62 -14.75 -3.63
CA ARG A 10 12.19 -13.56 -2.99
C ARG A 10 13.00 -13.86 -1.72
N PHE A 11 12.59 -14.84 -0.92
CA PHE A 11 13.30 -15.17 0.32
C PHE A 11 14.60 -15.94 0.04
N ASP A 12 14.58 -16.82 -0.95
CA ASP A 12 15.78 -17.53 -1.42
C ASP A 12 16.78 -16.55 -2.03
N VAL A 13 16.28 -15.62 -2.86
CA VAL A 13 17.11 -14.57 -3.47
C VAL A 13 17.74 -13.67 -2.41
N ARG A 14 17.04 -13.35 -1.32
CA ARG A 14 17.60 -12.57 -0.22
C ARG A 14 18.87 -13.23 0.36
N GLN A 15 18.85 -14.54 0.58
CA GLN A 15 20.03 -15.26 1.09
C GLN A 15 21.14 -15.30 0.04
N LYS A 16 20.78 -15.56 -1.22
CA LYS A 16 21.76 -15.61 -2.31
C LYS A 16 22.46 -14.28 -2.55
N ILE A 17 21.74 -13.15 -2.44
CA ILE A 17 22.34 -11.81 -2.52
C ILE A 17 23.38 -11.62 -1.41
N ILE A 18 23.11 -12.09 -0.19
CA ILE A 18 24.07 -12.02 0.92
C ILE A 18 25.32 -12.84 0.59
N GLU A 19 25.16 -14.05 0.07
CA GLU A 19 26.28 -14.90 -0.35
C GLU A 19 27.12 -14.25 -1.46
N ASP A 20 26.46 -13.74 -2.51
CA ASP A 20 27.12 -13.12 -3.65
C ASP A 20 27.86 -11.83 -3.22
N LEU A 21 27.30 -11.05 -2.30
CA LEU A 21 27.98 -9.88 -1.70
C LEU A 21 29.21 -10.28 -0.87
N LYS A 22 29.17 -11.41 -0.15
CA LYS A 22 30.32 -11.94 0.60
C LYS A 22 31.43 -12.40 -0.36
N GLN A 23 31.08 -13.02 -1.47
CA GLN A 23 32.06 -13.50 -2.46
C GLN A 23 32.86 -12.36 -3.10
N VAL A 24 32.24 -11.19 -3.29
CA VAL A 24 32.92 -10.00 -3.86
C VAL A 24 33.50 -9.05 -2.81
N ASP A 25 33.53 -9.47 -1.54
CA ASP A 25 34.03 -8.67 -0.40
C ASP A 25 33.32 -7.29 -0.27
N ARG A 26 32.01 -7.26 -0.57
CA ARG A 26 31.14 -6.07 -0.46
C ARG A 26 30.05 -6.23 0.58
N TYR A 27 30.10 -7.29 1.38
CA TYR A 27 29.15 -7.50 2.45
C TYR A 27 29.53 -6.68 3.69
N GLY A 28 28.74 -5.67 4.01
CA GLY A 28 28.96 -4.77 5.15
C GLY A 28 28.66 -5.37 6.53
N GLY A 29 28.26 -6.64 6.61
CA GLY A 29 27.89 -7.31 7.86
C GLY A 29 26.39 -7.30 8.14
N ASP A 30 26.02 -7.91 9.28
CA ASP A 30 24.64 -8.02 9.76
C ASP A 30 24.37 -7.07 10.92
N MET A 31 23.19 -6.46 10.92
CA MET A 31 22.66 -5.72 12.06
C MET A 31 21.33 -6.33 12.47
N LYS A 32 21.22 -6.80 13.72
CA LYS A 32 19.94 -7.26 14.25
C LYS A 32 19.01 -6.08 14.43
N TYR A 33 17.78 -6.25 13.97
CA TYR A 33 16.73 -5.24 14.12
C TYR A 33 15.50 -5.88 14.77
N ASP A 34 15.49 -5.88 16.10
CA ASP A 34 14.51 -6.64 16.88
C ASP A 34 13.11 -5.98 16.87
N ASN A 35 13.01 -4.71 16.49
CA ASN A 35 11.76 -3.94 16.40
C ASN A 35 11.27 -3.76 14.96
N ALA A 36 11.71 -4.62 14.03
CA ALA A 36 11.26 -4.58 12.64
C ALA A 36 9.74 -4.77 12.54
N GLN A 37 9.03 -3.80 11.95
CA GLN A 37 7.63 -3.95 11.57
C GLN A 37 7.53 -4.31 10.09
N ILE A 38 6.94 -5.47 9.80
CA ILE A 38 6.71 -5.96 8.44
C ILE A 38 5.22 -5.97 8.18
N SER A 39 4.80 -5.27 7.12
CA SER A 39 3.41 -5.24 6.70
C SER A 39 2.99 -6.58 6.10
N VAL A 40 1.87 -7.13 6.56
CA VAL A 40 1.32 -8.41 6.10
C VAL A 40 -0.09 -8.21 5.55
N CYS A 41 -0.45 -9.01 4.56
CA CYS A 41 -1.79 -9.04 4.02
C CYS A 41 -2.75 -9.60 5.08
N SER A 42 -3.79 -8.84 5.42
CA SER A 42 -4.79 -9.27 6.41
C SER A 42 -5.59 -10.52 6.00
N ARG A 43 -5.57 -10.89 4.71
CA ARG A 43 -6.31 -12.05 4.18
C ARG A 43 -5.46 -13.31 4.04
N THR A 44 -4.28 -13.20 3.42
CA THR A 44 -3.41 -14.35 3.15
C THR A 44 -2.35 -14.56 4.23
N GLY A 45 -2.07 -13.53 5.04
CA GLY A 45 -0.95 -13.51 5.98
C GLY A 45 0.43 -13.32 5.33
N ASP A 46 0.50 -13.19 4.00
CA ASP A 46 1.77 -13.04 3.31
C ASP A 46 2.35 -11.61 3.45
N VAL A 47 3.67 -11.49 3.36
CA VAL A 47 4.39 -10.21 3.42
C VAL A 47 4.06 -9.34 2.22
N LEU A 48 3.69 -8.08 2.47
CA LEU A 48 3.38 -7.10 1.43
C LEU A 48 4.67 -6.52 0.83
N GLU A 49 4.75 -6.52 -0.50
CA GLU A 49 5.86 -5.93 -1.25
C GLU A 49 5.35 -4.74 -2.09
N PRO A 50 5.84 -3.52 -1.82
CA PRO A 50 5.51 -2.37 -2.65
C PRO A 50 6.08 -2.53 -4.06
N MET A 51 5.22 -2.45 -5.07
CA MET A 51 5.61 -2.47 -6.47
C MET A 51 4.91 -1.34 -7.23
N PRO A 52 5.63 -0.53 -8.03
CA PRO A 52 5.00 0.43 -8.91
C PRO A 52 4.13 -0.31 -9.94
N LYS A 53 2.85 0.04 -9.98
CA LYS A 53 1.89 -0.45 -10.96
C LYS A 53 0.91 0.67 -11.31
N GLU A 54 0.50 0.71 -12.57
CA GLU A 54 -0.63 1.54 -12.99
C GLU A 54 -1.91 1.04 -12.30
N GLN A 55 -2.60 1.94 -11.62
CA GLN A 55 -3.83 1.66 -10.86
C GLN A 55 -4.79 2.84 -11.01
N TRP A 56 -6.07 2.60 -10.71
CA TRP A 56 -7.09 3.64 -10.65
C TRP A 56 -7.17 4.19 -9.23
N PHE A 57 -7.07 5.50 -9.09
CA PHE A 57 -7.12 6.20 -7.81
C PHE A 57 -8.25 7.22 -7.78
N LEU A 58 -8.81 7.43 -6.60
CA LEU A 58 -9.71 8.53 -6.30
C LEU A 58 -8.94 9.62 -5.56
N GLN A 59 -9.00 10.86 -6.04
CA GLN A 59 -8.51 12.00 -5.27
C GLN A 59 -9.49 12.28 -4.13
N CYS A 60 -8.98 12.30 -2.90
CA CYS A 60 -9.82 12.32 -1.71
C CYS A 60 -9.92 13.70 -1.05
N ASP A 61 -9.10 14.67 -1.46
CA ASP A 61 -8.93 15.98 -0.81
C ASP A 61 -10.27 16.72 -0.66
N GLU A 62 -11.04 16.82 -1.75
CA GLU A 62 -12.35 17.49 -1.75
C GLU A 62 -13.39 16.71 -0.93
N LEU A 63 -13.36 15.38 -1.01
CA LEU A 63 -14.26 14.51 -0.23
C LEU A 63 -14.00 14.70 1.26
N HIS A 64 -12.72 14.70 1.67
CA HIS A 64 -12.33 14.91 3.05
C HIS A 64 -12.71 16.29 3.54
N ALA A 65 -12.44 17.35 2.76
CA ALA A 65 -12.82 18.71 3.10
C ALA A 65 -14.34 18.85 3.30
N ASN A 66 -15.15 18.24 2.43
CA ASN A 66 -16.60 18.24 2.55
C ASN A 66 -17.10 17.53 3.81
N VAL A 67 -16.49 16.41 4.19
CA VAL A 67 -16.85 15.71 5.44
C VAL A 67 -16.44 16.52 6.66
N ARG A 68 -15.24 17.11 6.67
CA ARG A 68 -14.77 18.00 7.77
C ARG A 68 -15.74 19.17 7.98
N LYS A 69 -16.17 19.83 6.90
CA LYS A 69 -17.15 20.93 6.97
C LYS A 69 -18.47 20.51 7.63
N LYS A 70 -18.97 19.32 7.30
CA LYS A 70 -20.21 18.78 7.89
C LYS A 70 -20.06 18.40 9.36
N LEU A 71 -18.86 18.04 9.80
CA LEU A 71 -18.57 17.86 11.22
C LEU A 71 -18.54 19.21 11.95
N ASP A 72 -18.00 20.25 11.31
CA ASP A 72 -17.89 21.60 11.89
C ASP A 72 -19.24 22.31 12.03
N ASP A 73 -20.11 22.18 11.03
CA ASP A 73 -21.46 22.76 11.07
C ASP A 73 -22.47 21.92 11.88
N GLY A 74 -22.05 20.76 12.37
CA GLY A 74 -22.86 19.85 13.18
C GLY A 74 -23.97 19.12 12.42
N THR A 75 -23.94 19.15 11.08
CA THR A 75 -24.83 18.36 10.22
C THR A 75 -24.51 16.86 10.33
N LEU A 76 -23.22 16.53 10.43
CA LEU A 76 -22.73 15.19 10.72
C LEU A 76 -22.33 15.11 12.19
N ARG A 77 -22.92 14.19 12.93
CA ARG A 77 -22.59 13.92 14.34
C ARG A 77 -22.30 12.44 14.53
N LEU A 78 -21.24 12.13 15.26
CA LEU A 78 -20.89 10.73 15.56
C LEU A 78 -21.29 10.38 16.99
N VAL A 79 -21.77 9.15 17.17
CA VAL A 79 -22.12 8.60 18.49
C VAL A 79 -21.27 7.35 18.73
N PRO A 80 -20.43 7.33 19.79
CA PRO A 80 -20.21 8.39 20.77
C PRO A 80 -19.39 9.59 20.23
N SER A 81 -19.54 10.77 20.86
CA SER A 81 -18.97 12.04 20.36
C SER A 81 -17.44 12.08 20.26
N PHE A 82 -16.72 11.31 21.08
CA PHE A 82 -15.26 11.25 21.01
C PHE A 82 -14.74 10.68 19.69
N LEU A 83 -15.57 9.98 18.92
CA LEU A 83 -15.20 9.46 17.60
C LEU A 83 -14.99 10.56 16.56
N GLU A 84 -15.57 11.76 16.76
CA GLU A 84 -15.37 12.88 15.86
C GLU A 84 -13.92 13.30 15.77
N GLN A 85 -13.20 13.28 16.90
CA GLN A 85 -11.76 13.58 16.91
C GLN A 85 -10.98 12.55 16.09
N LYS A 86 -11.27 11.26 16.25
CA LYS A 86 -10.61 10.20 15.47
C LYS A 86 -10.89 10.32 13.97
N LEU A 87 -12.13 10.64 13.60
CA LEU A 87 -12.48 10.86 12.20
C LEU A 87 -11.74 12.09 11.65
N ARG A 88 -11.65 13.18 12.42
CA ARG A 88 -10.90 14.39 12.02
C ARG A 88 -9.43 14.08 11.77
N GLU A 89 -8.79 13.33 12.66
CA GLU A 89 -7.40 12.89 12.50
C GLU A 89 -7.22 12.03 11.24
N TRP A 90 -8.12 11.07 11.01
CA TRP A 90 -8.06 10.23 9.82
C TRP A 90 -8.23 11.05 8.53
N LEU A 91 -9.15 12.01 8.54
CA LEU A 91 -9.41 12.86 7.40
C LEU A 91 -8.25 13.79 7.06
N GLN A 92 -7.26 14.02 7.94
CA GLN A 92 -6.10 14.90 7.66
C GLN A 92 -5.18 14.38 6.55
N TYR A 93 -5.21 13.06 6.30
CA TYR A 93 -4.36 12.44 5.29
C TYR A 93 -5.09 12.40 3.94
N ASP A 94 -4.57 13.17 3.00
CA ASP A 94 -5.16 13.35 1.66
C ASP A 94 -4.46 12.45 0.62
N GLU A 95 -4.11 11.22 1.01
CA GLU A 95 -3.56 10.25 0.07
C GLU A 95 -4.65 9.73 -0.88
N PRO A 96 -4.39 9.67 -2.20
CA PRO A 96 -5.36 9.12 -3.15
C PRO A 96 -5.71 7.66 -2.83
N TRP A 97 -7.00 7.36 -2.79
CA TRP A 97 -7.46 6.00 -2.51
C TRP A 97 -7.39 5.13 -3.76
N CYS A 98 -6.56 4.08 -3.71
CA CYS A 98 -6.52 3.06 -4.77
C CYS A 98 -7.84 2.28 -4.82
N LEU A 99 -8.57 2.42 -5.93
CA LEU A 99 -9.84 1.73 -6.18
C LEU A 99 -9.68 0.39 -6.89
N SER A 100 -8.69 0.27 -7.78
CA SER A 100 -8.52 -0.94 -8.57
C SER A 100 -7.95 -2.11 -7.76
N ARG A 101 -8.40 -3.32 -8.09
CA ARG A 101 -7.94 -4.58 -7.50
C ARG A 101 -7.72 -5.60 -8.61
N GLN A 102 -6.65 -6.38 -8.53
CA GLN A 102 -6.38 -7.49 -9.46
C GLN A 102 -7.03 -8.77 -8.93
N LEU A 103 -8.37 -8.76 -8.89
CA LEU A 103 -9.18 -9.86 -8.40
C LEU A 103 -10.20 -10.27 -9.46
N LEU A 104 -10.57 -11.55 -9.47
CA LEU A 104 -11.61 -12.08 -10.36
C LEU A 104 -13.02 -11.76 -9.86
N TRP A 105 -13.19 -11.60 -8.55
CA TRP A 105 -14.47 -11.32 -7.93
C TRP A 105 -14.57 -9.84 -7.55
N GLY A 106 -15.63 -9.18 -8.01
CA GLY A 106 -15.92 -7.77 -7.75
C GLY A 106 -16.62 -7.12 -8.95
N HIS A 107 -16.91 -5.83 -8.83
CA HIS A 107 -17.43 -5.05 -9.95
C HIS A 107 -16.31 -4.70 -10.92
N GLN A 108 -16.53 -4.95 -12.21
CA GLN A 108 -15.61 -4.53 -13.24
C GLN A 108 -15.62 -3.00 -13.35
N ILE A 109 -14.44 -2.38 -13.37
CA ILE A 109 -14.31 -0.94 -13.63
C ILE A 109 -14.79 -0.67 -15.06
N PRO A 110 -15.76 0.25 -15.27
CA PRO A 110 -16.34 0.53 -16.58
C PRO A 110 -15.42 1.46 -17.40
N ALA A 111 -14.17 1.05 -17.59
CA ALA A 111 -13.17 1.75 -18.38
C ALA A 111 -12.69 0.84 -19.52
N TYR A 112 -12.65 1.39 -20.73
CA TYR A 112 -12.25 0.68 -21.94
C TYR A 112 -11.08 1.43 -22.56
N ARG A 113 -10.07 0.69 -23.03
CA ARG A 113 -8.97 1.24 -23.83
C ARG A 113 -9.28 1.01 -25.30
N ASP A 114 -8.94 1.98 -26.15
CA ASP A 114 -8.99 1.78 -27.58
C ASP A 114 -7.75 1.00 -28.07
N GLN A 115 -7.62 0.79 -29.37
CA GLN A 115 -6.47 0.07 -29.96
C GLN A 115 -5.17 0.88 -29.93
N SER A 116 -5.26 2.19 -29.68
CA SER A 116 -4.13 3.12 -29.65
C SER A 116 -3.53 3.26 -28.24
N GLY A 117 -4.29 2.91 -27.19
CA GLY A 117 -3.82 2.75 -25.81
C GLY A 117 -4.38 3.78 -24.83
#